data_AF-A0ABD3XN57-F1
#
_entry.id   AF-A0ABD3XN57-F1
#
_cell.length_a   1.000
_cell.length_b   1.000
_cell.length_c   1.000
_cell.angle_alpha   90.00
_cell.angle_beta   90.00
_cell.angle_gamma   90.00
#
_symmetry.space_group_name_H-M   'P 1'
#
loop_
_entity.id
_entity.type
_entity.pdbx_description
1 polymer ?
#
loop_
_entity_poly.entity_id
_entity_poly.type
_entity_poly.pdbx_seq_one_letter_code
_entity_poly.pdbx_strand_id
1 'polypeptide(L)'
;MTILANNDLDCSCENNDLYVWLLNQKTPNVNITEVYCSQTGISISSHISTFDSFSYDCKLKHYIGLLGLISIPVSVAICAVFYHRHYQNILRLRRIRRQLKDFAEENVAPQQHFLLYLAYSFTDSETVLHTIFPELEARLQRELNVADKLVCISDRDFDVGTSISDEIIRAVSSCTAVLFVISKEFASSRWCEFESEIAIYQQKPIIIVVLEQIKIKSFPTSLRKYVRNGQG
;
A
#
# COMPACT_ATOMS: atom_id res chain seq x y z
N MET A 1 23.78 28.45 -60.39
CA MET A 1 23.82 29.63 -59.50
C MET A 1 22.44 29.71 -58.86
N THR A 2 22.28 29.13 -57.67
CA THR A 2 21.00 29.15 -56.93
C THR A 2 20.98 30.46 -56.14
N ILE A 3 20.27 31.45 -56.66
CA ILE A 3 20.18 32.78 -56.03
C ILE A 3 19.09 32.70 -54.96
N LEU A 4 19.50 32.70 -53.69
CA LEU A 4 18.62 32.77 -52.51
C LEU A 4 18.47 34.21 -51.98
N ALA A 5 18.69 35.22 -52.82
CA ALA A 5 18.57 36.63 -52.45
C ALA A 5 17.11 37.09 -52.33
N ASN A 6 16.82 37.97 -51.37
CA ASN A 6 15.54 38.64 -51.17
C ASN A 6 14.37 37.67 -50.89
N ASN A 7 14.62 36.66 -50.06
CA ASN A 7 13.59 35.74 -49.58
C ASN A 7 13.27 36.02 -48.11
N ASP A 8 11.97 36.14 -47.83
CA ASP A 8 11.41 36.16 -46.49
C ASP A 8 11.27 34.72 -45.99
N LEU A 9 12.15 34.31 -45.07
CA LEU A 9 12.12 32.98 -44.47
C LEU A 9 11.35 32.99 -43.15
N ASP A 10 10.56 31.93 -42.93
CA ASP A 10 9.97 31.69 -41.62
C ASP A 10 11.04 31.17 -40.65
N CYS A 11 11.47 32.04 -39.74
CA CYS A 11 12.47 31.76 -38.71
C CYS A 11 11.83 31.19 -37.45
N SER A 12 11.01 30.15 -37.62
CA SER A 12 10.39 29.38 -36.54
C SER A 12 11.18 28.11 -36.24
N CYS A 13 10.88 27.45 -35.11
CA CYS A 13 11.46 26.14 -34.80
C CYS A 13 11.08 25.04 -35.81
N GLU A 14 10.08 25.27 -36.66
CA GLU A 14 9.65 24.35 -37.72
C GLU A 14 10.69 24.22 -38.83
N ASN A 15 11.38 25.32 -39.15
CA ASN A 15 12.41 25.39 -40.19
C ASN A 15 13.84 25.39 -39.63
N ASN A 16 14.04 24.97 -38.38
CA ASN A 16 15.36 24.96 -37.72
C ASN A 16 16.41 24.17 -38.53
N ASP A 17 16.03 23.08 -39.20
CA ASP A 17 16.98 22.29 -40.01
C ASP A 17 17.45 23.04 -41.26
N LEU A 18 16.55 23.80 -41.91
CA LEU A 18 16.91 24.68 -43.02
C LEU A 18 17.85 25.79 -42.54
N TYR A 19 17.59 26.33 -41.35
CA TYR A 19 18.40 27.36 -40.72
C TYR A 19 19.80 26.85 -40.36
N VAL A 20 19.90 25.65 -39.75
CA VAL A 20 21.15 24.94 -39.46
C VAL A 20 21.92 24.62 -40.75
N TRP A 21 21.23 24.21 -41.81
CA TRP A 21 21.84 23.92 -43.10
C TRP A 21 22.40 25.18 -43.76
N LEU A 22 21.65 26.29 -43.77
CA LEU A 22 22.06 27.57 -44.36
C LEU A 22 23.35 28.12 -43.72
N LEU A 23 23.49 27.95 -42.40
CA LEU A 23 24.66 28.44 -41.66
C LEU A 23 25.88 27.51 -41.73
N ASN A 24 25.68 26.21 -41.97
CA ASN A 24 26.77 25.24 -42.16
C ASN A 24 27.24 25.12 -43.62
N GLN A 25 26.66 25.88 -44.54
CA GLN A 25 27.06 25.91 -45.95
C GLN A 25 28.43 26.56 -46.13
N LYS A 26 29.35 25.85 -46.78
CA LYS A 26 30.69 26.34 -47.14
C LYS A 26 30.80 26.77 -48.61
N THR A 27 29.67 26.84 -49.31
CA THR A 27 29.66 27.12 -50.75
C THR A 27 29.78 28.64 -51.00
N PRO A 28 30.70 29.09 -51.86
CA PRO A 28 30.99 30.52 -52.06
C PRO A 28 29.90 31.33 -52.79
N ASN A 29 28.76 30.71 -53.13
CA ASN A 29 27.74 31.28 -54.01
C ASN A 29 26.41 31.63 -53.30
N VAL A 30 26.31 31.53 -51.98
CA VAL A 30 25.10 31.89 -51.22
C VAL A 30 25.36 33.17 -50.45
N ASN A 31 24.71 34.27 -50.85
CA ASN A 31 24.81 35.56 -50.17
C ASN A 31 23.79 35.64 -49.01
N ILE A 32 24.20 35.20 -47.81
CA ILE A 32 23.33 35.06 -46.62
C ILE A 32 22.88 36.44 -46.06
N THR A 33 23.50 37.53 -46.49
CA THR A 33 23.20 38.90 -46.03
C THR A 33 21.88 39.47 -46.58
N GLU A 34 21.35 38.89 -47.66
CA GLU A 34 20.10 39.32 -48.32
C GLU A 34 18.91 38.40 -47.98
N VAL A 35 18.99 37.68 -46.85
CA VAL A 35 17.93 36.79 -46.37
C VAL A 35 17.38 37.32 -45.06
N TYR A 36 16.07 37.49 -44.98
CA TYR A 36 15.38 38.13 -43.87
C TYR A 36 14.37 37.17 -43.21
N CYS A 37 14.19 37.31 -41.91
CA CYS A 37 13.14 36.61 -41.19
C CYS A 37 11.80 37.33 -41.36
N SER A 38 10.77 36.63 -41.83
CA SER A 38 9.45 37.23 -42.13
C SER A 38 8.72 37.76 -40.89
N GLN A 39 8.98 37.19 -39.72
CA GLN A 39 8.35 37.58 -38.45
C GLN A 39 8.95 38.87 -37.85
N THR A 40 10.24 39.10 -38.07
CA THR A 40 11.00 40.16 -37.37
C THR A 40 11.59 41.20 -38.32
N GLY A 41 11.67 40.92 -39.62
CA GLY A 41 12.29 41.79 -40.63
C GLY A 41 13.81 41.92 -40.50
N ILE A 42 14.44 41.09 -39.66
CA ILE A 42 15.87 41.15 -39.36
C ILE A 42 16.63 40.20 -40.28
N SER A 43 17.84 40.60 -40.72
CA SER A 43 18.69 39.76 -41.57
C SER A 43 19.32 38.60 -40.79
N ILE A 44 19.38 37.42 -41.41
CA ILE A 44 19.94 36.20 -40.80
C ILE A 44 21.40 36.37 -40.39
N SER A 45 22.17 37.19 -41.12
CA SER A 45 23.59 37.46 -40.82
C SER A 45 23.82 38.13 -39.47
N SER A 46 22.84 38.87 -38.96
CA SER A 46 22.91 39.51 -37.64
C SER A 46 22.57 38.56 -36.48
N HIS A 47 21.95 37.42 -36.80
CA HIS A 47 21.55 36.37 -35.86
C HIS A 47 22.57 35.24 -35.70
N ILE A 48 23.70 35.26 -36.43
CA ILE A 48 24.70 34.18 -36.41
C ILE A 48 25.25 33.93 -34.99
N SER A 49 25.45 34.99 -34.18
CA SER A 49 25.94 34.89 -32.80
C SER A 49 24.88 34.43 -31.79
N THR A 50 23.60 34.52 -32.14
CA THR A 50 22.46 34.11 -31.31
C THR A 50 21.81 32.81 -31.79
N PHE A 51 22.31 32.26 -32.92
CA PHE A 51 21.82 31.04 -33.55
C PHE A 51 21.94 29.81 -32.65
N ASP A 52 23.07 29.63 -31.97
CA ASP A 52 23.28 28.49 -31.07
C ASP A 52 22.26 28.51 -29.93
N SER A 53 21.94 29.70 -29.41
CA SER A 53 20.91 29.90 -28.40
C SER A 53 19.51 29.60 -28.95
N PHE A 54 19.18 30.07 -30.17
CA PHE A 54 17.90 29.82 -30.81
C PHE A 54 17.67 28.33 -31.12
N SER A 55 18.68 27.65 -31.68
CA SER A 55 18.59 26.22 -31.98
C SER A 55 18.50 25.36 -30.70
N TYR A 56 19.20 25.77 -29.64
CA TYR A 56 19.08 25.16 -28.32
C TYR A 56 17.67 25.31 -27.74
N ASP A 57 17.08 26.51 -27.79
CA ASP A 57 15.71 26.75 -27.30
C ASP A 57 14.67 25.92 -28.06
N CYS A 58 14.82 25.74 -29.37
CA CYS A 58 13.95 24.88 -30.17
C CYS A 58 14.07 23.40 -29.76
N LYS A 59 15.30 22.89 -29.60
CA LYS A 59 15.55 21.52 -29.13
C LYS A 59 15.05 21.29 -27.71
N LEU A 60 15.24 22.28 -26.83
CA LEU A 60 14.78 22.25 -25.44
C LEU A 60 13.26 22.20 -25.36
N LYS A 61 12.55 23.06 -26.12
CA LYS A 61 11.07 23.04 -26.20
C LYS A 61 10.55 21.72 -26.76
N HIS A 62 11.19 21.17 -27.79
CA HIS A 62 10.83 19.87 -28.35
C HIS A 62 11.00 18.74 -27.31
N TYR A 63 12.14 18.72 -26.61
CA TYR A 63 12.42 17.72 -25.58
C TYR A 63 11.47 17.82 -24.38
N ILE A 64 11.18 19.03 -23.89
CA ILE A 64 10.19 19.25 -22.81
C ILE A 64 8.80 18.76 -23.26
N GLY A 65 8.41 19.02 -24.50
CA GLY A 65 7.15 18.53 -25.08
C GLY A 65 7.07 17.00 -25.08
N LEU A 66 8.14 16.33 -25.53
CA LEU A 66 8.23 14.85 -25.52
C LEU A 66 8.18 14.28 -24.09
N LEU A 67 8.91 14.88 -23.16
CA LEU A 67 8.86 14.47 -21.75
C LEU A 67 7.47 14.65 -21.14
N GLY A 68 6.76 15.74 -21.47
CA GLY A 68 5.38 15.97 -21.05
C GLY A 68 4.43 14.89 -21.60
N LEU A 69 4.54 14.58 -22.89
CA LEU A 69 3.70 13.58 -23.56
C LEU A 69 3.86 12.18 -22.97
N ILE A 70 5.03 11.83 -22.45
CA ILE A 70 5.28 10.53 -21.82
C ILE A 70 4.93 10.55 -20.32
N SER A 71 5.28 11.62 -19.61
CA SER A 71 5.08 11.71 -18.16
C SER A 71 3.61 11.77 -17.76
N ILE A 72 2.76 12.46 -18.53
CA ILE A 72 1.33 12.57 -18.26
C ILE A 72 0.62 11.19 -18.30
N PRO A 73 0.69 10.38 -19.37
CA PRO A 73 0.01 9.08 -19.42
C PRO A 73 0.59 8.10 -18.39
N VAL A 74 1.89 8.15 -18.12
CA VAL A 74 2.51 7.33 -17.06
C VAL A 74 1.93 7.72 -15.70
N SER A 75 1.82 9.01 -15.40
CA SER A 75 1.24 9.51 -14.15
C SER A 75 -0.24 9.11 -14.02
N VAL A 76 -1.01 9.25 -15.10
CA VAL A 76 -2.42 8.82 -15.14
C VAL A 76 -2.56 7.32 -14.94
N ALA A 77 -1.71 6.51 -15.58
CA ALA A 77 -1.72 5.05 -15.43
C ALA A 77 -1.38 4.64 -13.99
N ILE A 78 -0.37 5.26 -13.37
CA ILE A 78 -0.02 5.03 -11.97
C ILE A 78 -1.20 5.37 -11.06
N CYS A 79 -1.81 6.55 -11.24
CA CYS A 79 -3.00 6.97 -10.48
C CYS A 79 -4.17 6.00 -10.67
N ALA A 80 -4.42 5.54 -11.89
CA ALA A 80 -5.49 4.57 -12.18
C ALA A 80 -5.24 3.22 -11.48
N VAL A 81 -4.00 2.73 -11.47
CA VAL A 81 -3.63 1.50 -10.75
C VAL A 81 -3.82 1.67 -9.25
N PHE A 82 -3.36 2.78 -8.67
CA PHE A 82 -3.58 3.07 -7.24
C PHE A 82 -5.06 3.18 -6.89
N TYR A 83 -5.84 3.92 -7.69
CA TYR A 83 -7.28 4.05 -7.51
C TYR A 83 -7.98 2.70 -7.61
N HIS A 84 -7.65 1.90 -8.61
CA HIS A 84 -8.22 0.57 -8.79
C HIS A 84 -7.90 -0.35 -7.61
N ARG A 85 -6.64 -0.40 -7.15
CA ARG A 85 -6.24 -1.16 -5.96
C ARG A 85 -6.96 -0.69 -4.71
N HIS A 86 -7.06 0.62 -4.52
CA HIS A 86 -7.77 1.20 -3.37
C HIS A 86 -9.24 0.80 -3.38
N TYR A 87 -9.91 0.93 -4.53
CA TYR A 87 -11.30 0.55 -4.70
C TYR A 87 -11.53 -0.95 -4.47
N GLN A 88 -10.68 -1.80 -5.03
CA GLN A 88 -10.72 -3.25 -4.78
C GLN A 88 -10.52 -3.59 -3.31
N ASN A 89 -9.59 -2.92 -2.61
CA ASN A 89 -9.38 -3.12 -1.18
C ASN A 89 -10.62 -2.74 -0.37
N ILE A 90 -11.27 -1.62 -0.68
CA ILE A 90 -12.54 -1.24 -0.04
C ILE A 90 -13.62 -2.31 -0.26
N LEU A 91 -13.79 -2.77 -1.50
CA LEU A 91 -14.77 -3.82 -1.80
C LEU A 91 -14.45 -5.14 -1.09
N ARG A 92 -13.16 -5.52 -1.03
CA ARG A 92 -12.68 -6.71 -0.33
C ARG A 92 -13.00 -6.63 1.16
N LEU A 93 -12.68 -5.51 1.80
CA LEU A 93 -12.98 -5.27 3.22
C LEU A 93 -14.50 -5.32 3.48
N ARG A 94 -15.32 -4.71 2.62
CA ARG A 94 -16.79 -4.79 2.71
C ARG A 94 -17.32 -6.21 2.54
N ARG A 95 -16.68 -7.05 1.72
CA ARG A 95 -17.06 -8.45 1.55
C ARG A 95 -16.70 -9.26 2.80
N ILE A 96 -15.49 -9.11 3.32
CA ILE A 96 -15.04 -9.77 4.54
C ILE A 96 -15.94 -9.40 5.72
N ARG A 97 -16.24 -8.11 5.91
CA ARG A 97 -17.14 -7.65 6.98
C ARG A 97 -18.53 -8.27 6.87
N ARG A 98 -19.11 -8.35 5.67
CA ARG A 98 -20.40 -9.01 5.45
C ARG A 98 -20.34 -10.50 5.79
N GLN A 99 -19.33 -11.21 5.30
CA GLN A 99 -19.14 -12.63 5.62
C GLN A 99 -18.97 -12.88 7.13
N LEU A 100 -18.21 -12.02 7.82
CA LEU A 100 -18.05 -12.11 9.28
C LEU A 100 -19.35 -11.81 10.01
N LYS A 101 -20.13 -10.83 9.54
CA LYS A 101 -21.43 -10.50 10.08
C LYS A 101 -22.42 -11.67 9.91
N ASP A 102 -22.55 -12.18 8.69
CA ASP A 102 -23.44 -13.31 8.38
C ASP A 102 -23.05 -14.53 9.22
N PHE A 103 -21.75 -14.83 9.32
CA PHE A 103 -21.24 -15.89 10.20
C PHE A 103 -21.59 -15.65 11.67
N ALA A 104 -21.42 -14.42 12.16
CA ALA A 104 -21.73 -14.07 13.54
C ALA A 104 -23.23 -14.25 13.84
N GLU A 105 -24.10 -13.73 12.98
CA GLU A 105 -25.56 -13.86 13.14
C GLU A 105 -26.04 -15.33 13.07
N GLU A 106 -25.44 -16.15 12.20
CA GLU A 106 -25.85 -17.56 12.02
C GLU A 106 -25.31 -18.50 13.10
N ASN A 107 -24.06 -18.31 13.55
CA ASN A 107 -23.35 -19.32 14.36
C ASN A 107 -23.19 -18.92 15.83
N VAL A 108 -23.09 -17.62 16.15
CA VAL A 108 -22.80 -17.17 17.52
C VAL A 108 -24.01 -17.34 18.43
N ALA A 109 -25.19 -16.89 17.98
CA ALA A 109 -26.40 -16.90 18.80
C ALA A 109 -26.95 -18.31 19.13
N PRO A 110 -26.98 -19.30 18.19
CA PRO A 110 -27.58 -20.60 18.49
C PRO A 110 -26.61 -21.69 18.97
N GLN A 111 -25.29 -21.56 18.83
CA GLN A 111 -24.35 -22.69 19.01
C GLN A 111 -23.12 -22.39 19.89
N GLN A 112 -23.09 -21.27 20.64
CA GLN A 112 -21.92 -20.85 21.43
C GLN A 112 -20.61 -20.77 20.60
N HIS A 113 -20.70 -20.47 19.31
CA HIS A 113 -19.53 -20.12 18.51
C HIS A 113 -19.11 -18.68 18.81
N PHE A 114 -17.81 -18.41 18.69
CA PHE A 114 -17.28 -17.06 18.84
C PHE A 114 -16.46 -16.69 17.61
N LEU A 115 -16.31 -15.40 17.35
CA LEU A 115 -15.43 -14.94 16.28
C LEU A 115 -13.96 -15.14 16.68
N LEU A 116 -13.64 -14.92 17.95
CA LEU A 116 -12.28 -14.87 18.44
C LEU A 116 -12.12 -15.53 19.80
N TYR A 117 -11.10 -16.38 19.96
CA TYR A 117 -10.57 -16.74 21.27
C TYR A 117 -9.44 -15.76 21.63
N LEU A 118 -9.56 -15.07 22.75
CA LEU A 118 -8.54 -14.15 23.25
C LEU A 118 -7.69 -14.87 24.29
N ALA A 119 -6.48 -15.24 23.89
CA ALA A 119 -5.50 -15.95 24.72
C ALA A 119 -4.47 -14.96 25.29
N TYR A 120 -4.32 -14.97 26.61
CA TYR A 120 -3.43 -14.08 27.37
C TYR A 120 -2.90 -14.79 28.62
N SER A 121 -1.83 -14.26 29.24
CA SER A 121 -1.35 -14.80 30.50
C SER A 121 -2.29 -14.44 31.63
N PHE A 122 -2.52 -15.36 32.57
CA PHE A 122 -3.29 -15.07 33.79
C PHE A 122 -2.73 -13.86 34.56
N THR A 123 -1.41 -13.67 34.55
CA THR A 123 -0.76 -12.51 35.19
C THR A 123 -1.16 -11.18 34.54
N ASP A 124 -1.53 -11.19 33.27
CA ASP A 124 -1.99 -10.01 32.53
C ASP A 124 -3.51 -9.82 32.60
N SER A 125 -4.23 -10.70 33.32
CA SER A 125 -5.70 -10.74 33.32
C SER A 125 -6.33 -9.39 33.70
N GLU A 126 -5.81 -8.70 34.72
CA GLU A 126 -6.32 -7.37 35.11
C GLU A 126 -6.28 -6.36 33.96
N THR A 127 -5.15 -6.28 33.24
CA THR A 127 -5.00 -5.36 32.11
C THR A 127 -5.91 -5.77 30.95
N VAL A 128 -5.99 -7.06 30.66
CA VAL A 128 -6.78 -7.59 29.55
C VAL A 128 -8.28 -7.37 29.81
N LEU A 129 -8.78 -7.76 30.98
CA LEU A 129 -10.20 -7.69 31.33
C LEU A 129 -10.71 -6.26 31.44
N HIS A 130 -9.89 -5.31 31.91
CA HIS A 130 -10.33 -3.92 32.09
C HIS A 130 -10.09 -3.03 30.89
N THR A 131 -9.14 -3.37 30.01
CA THR A 131 -8.73 -2.48 28.90
C THR A 131 -8.94 -3.12 27.54
N ILE A 132 -8.33 -4.28 27.30
CA ILE A 132 -8.23 -4.86 25.95
C ILE A 132 -9.56 -5.51 25.55
N PHE A 133 -10.06 -6.40 26.40
CA PHE A 133 -11.26 -7.18 26.13
C PHE A 133 -12.51 -6.30 25.91
N PRO A 134 -12.84 -5.32 26.78
CA PRO A 134 -14.04 -4.49 26.59
C PRO A 134 -14.00 -3.66 25.30
N GLU A 135 -12.84 -3.06 24.99
CA GLU A 135 -12.67 -2.25 23.78
C GLU A 135 -12.72 -3.13 22.52
N LEU A 136 -12.12 -4.32 22.56
CA LEU A 136 -12.13 -5.27 21.45
C LEU A 136 -13.54 -5.77 21.15
N GLU A 137 -14.26 -6.23 22.17
CA GLU A 137 -15.65 -6.71 22.06
C GLU A 137 -16.55 -5.60 21.50
N ALA A 138 -16.52 -4.41 22.11
CA ALA A 138 -17.36 -3.29 21.69
C ALA A 138 -17.06 -2.81 20.26
N ARG A 139 -15.79 -2.83 19.84
CA ARG A 139 -15.41 -2.52 18.45
C ARG A 139 -15.93 -3.54 17.47
N LEU A 140 -15.80 -4.84 17.76
CA LEU A 140 -16.29 -5.90 16.88
C LEU A 140 -17.81 -5.85 16.74
N GLN A 141 -18.52 -5.67 17.85
CA GLN A 141 -19.98 -5.51 17.85
C GLN A 141 -20.42 -4.30 17.02
N ARG A 142 -19.71 -3.15 17.13
CA ARG A 142 -20.00 -1.94 16.34
C ARG A 142 -19.71 -2.12 14.85
N GLU A 143 -18.56 -2.69 14.50
CA GLU A 143 -18.14 -2.86 13.10
C GLU A 143 -18.97 -3.91 12.36
N LEU A 144 -19.45 -4.94 13.06
CA LEU A 144 -20.31 -5.99 12.49
C LEU A 144 -21.80 -5.69 12.68
N ASN A 145 -22.16 -4.73 13.53
CA ASN A 145 -23.55 -4.43 13.90
C ASN A 145 -24.30 -5.67 14.40
N VAL A 146 -23.69 -6.36 15.36
CA VAL A 146 -24.21 -7.56 16.05
C VAL A 146 -24.08 -7.35 17.56
N ALA A 147 -25.11 -7.71 18.33
CA ALA A 147 -25.17 -7.48 19.77
C ALA A 147 -24.67 -8.67 20.62
N ASP A 148 -24.44 -9.83 19.99
CA ASP A 148 -24.00 -11.05 20.66
C ASP A 148 -22.56 -10.97 21.16
N LYS A 149 -22.18 -11.94 22.01
CA LYS A 149 -20.79 -12.09 22.49
C LYS A 149 -19.91 -12.64 21.36
N LEU A 150 -18.93 -11.87 20.92
CA LEU A 150 -18.07 -12.21 19.79
C LEU A 150 -16.71 -12.76 20.21
N VAL A 151 -16.22 -12.42 21.40
CA VAL A 151 -14.92 -12.85 21.93
C VAL A 151 -15.11 -13.81 23.11
N CYS A 152 -14.43 -14.96 23.04
CA CYS A 152 -14.31 -15.95 24.10
C CYS A 152 -13.07 -15.68 24.95
N ILE A 153 -13.21 -15.70 26.28
CA ILE A 153 -12.09 -15.59 27.24
C ILE A 153 -12.19 -16.66 28.33
N SER A 154 -11.04 -17.13 28.81
CA SER A 154 -10.94 -18.13 29.88
C SER A 154 -11.63 -17.70 31.17
N ASP A 155 -11.50 -16.43 31.57
CA ASP A 155 -11.98 -15.94 32.87
C ASP A 155 -13.51 -15.83 32.94
N ARG A 156 -14.22 -15.89 31.81
CA ARG A 156 -15.69 -15.72 31.73
C ARG A 156 -16.41 -16.92 31.16
N ASP A 157 -15.85 -17.57 30.14
CA ASP A 157 -16.58 -18.50 29.28
C ASP A 157 -16.17 -19.97 29.47
N PHE A 158 -15.22 -20.25 30.38
CA PHE A 158 -14.86 -21.62 30.76
C PHE A 158 -15.86 -22.16 31.78
N ASP A 159 -16.33 -23.38 31.55
CA ASP A 159 -17.25 -24.05 32.45
C ASP A 159 -16.53 -24.50 33.73
N VAL A 160 -17.17 -24.27 34.87
CA VAL A 160 -16.62 -24.71 36.16
C VAL A 160 -16.87 -26.21 36.31
N GLY A 161 -15.81 -26.95 36.68
CA GLY A 161 -15.89 -28.40 36.92
C GLY A 161 -15.40 -29.28 35.76
N THR A 162 -15.06 -28.68 34.61
CA THR A 162 -14.31 -29.33 33.53
C THR A 162 -12.81 -29.02 33.64
N SER A 163 -11.97 -29.83 32.97
CA SER A 163 -10.52 -29.57 32.95
C SER A 163 -10.22 -28.33 32.12
N ILE A 164 -9.32 -27.47 32.61
CA ILE A 164 -8.83 -26.29 31.87
C ILE A 164 -8.32 -26.68 30.47
N SER A 165 -7.68 -27.84 30.34
CA SER A 165 -7.21 -28.34 29.04
C SER A 165 -8.36 -28.56 28.05
N ASP A 166 -9.47 -29.12 28.53
CA ASP A 166 -10.62 -29.47 27.71
C ASP A 166 -11.38 -28.21 27.32
N GLU A 167 -11.47 -27.24 28.24
CA GLU A 167 -12.03 -25.92 27.97
C GLU A 167 -11.21 -25.14 26.93
N ILE A 168 -9.87 -25.18 26.99
CA ILE A 168 -9.01 -24.59 25.97
C ILE A 168 -9.29 -25.23 24.60
N ILE A 169 -9.33 -26.56 24.54
CA ILE A 169 -9.63 -27.27 23.28
C ILE A 169 -11.01 -26.88 22.77
N ARG A 170 -12.02 -26.84 23.63
CA ARG A 170 -13.40 -26.44 23.30
C ARG A 170 -13.45 -25.01 22.76
N ALA A 171 -12.86 -24.06 23.49
CA ALA A 171 -12.85 -22.65 23.14
C ALA A 171 -12.14 -22.39 21.80
N VAL A 172 -10.95 -22.97 21.60
CA VAL A 172 -10.24 -22.84 20.31
C VAL A 172 -11.05 -23.46 19.17
N SER A 173 -11.70 -24.61 19.41
CA SER A 173 -12.53 -25.29 18.41
C SER A 173 -13.75 -24.47 18.01
N SER A 174 -14.43 -23.83 18.97
CA SER A 174 -15.63 -23.04 18.75
C SER A 174 -15.37 -21.65 18.18
N CYS A 175 -14.11 -21.19 18.18
CA CYS A 175 -13.73 -19.87 17.66
C CYS A 175 -13.25 -19.90 16.20
N THR A 176 -13.53 -18.84 15.44
CA THR A 176 -13.07 -18.70 14.04
C THR A 176 -11.59 -18.37 13.94
N ALA A 177 -11.04 -17.62 14.90
CA ALA A 177 -9.63 -17.26 14.98
C ALA A 177 -9.17 -17.18 16.44
N VAL A 178 -7.85 -17.19 16.64
CA VAL A 178 -7.23 -17.02 17.97
C VAL A 178 -6.36 -15.76 17.96
N LEU A 179 -6.58 -14.87 18.92
CA LEU A 179 -5.75 -13.70 19.15
C LEU A 179 -4.91 -13.92 20.40
N PHE A 180 -3.59 -13.93 20.22
CA PHE A 180 -2.64 -14.01 21.32
C PHE A 180 -2.18 -12.63 21.74
N VAL A 181 -2.34 -12.31 23.01
CA VAL A 181 -1.80 -11.13 23.66
C VAL A 181 -0.47 -11.51 24.31
N ILE A 182 0.63 -11.24 23.61
CA ILE A 182 1.95 -11.68 24.04
C ILE A 182 2.61 -10.61 24.92
N SER A 183 2.95 -11.02 26.13
CA SER A 183 3.82 -10.35 27.10
C SER A 183 5.00 -11.24 27.49
N LYS A 184 5.88 -10.80 28.39
CA LYS A 184 6.88 -11.66 29.03
C LYS A 184 6.25 -12.82 29.80
N GLU A 185 5.09 -12.58 30.43
CA GLU A 185 4.42 -13.61 31.22
C GLU A 185 3.63 -14.59 30.36
N PHE A 186 3.15 -14.14 29.20
CA PHE A 186 2.63 -15.05 28.18
C PHE A 186 3.73 -16.00 27.71
N ALA A 187 4.92 -15.46 27.43
CA ALA A 187 6.09 -16.21 26.96
C ALA A 187 6.59 -17.27 27.95
N SER A 188 6.36 -17.11 29.25
CA SER A 188 6.78 -18.04 30.30
C SER A 188 5.67 -19.03 30.73
N SER A 189 4.42 -18.81 30.32
CA SER A 189 3.26 -19.59 30.72
C SER A 189 3.11 -20.90 29.92
N ARG A 190 2.96 -22.01 30.64
CA ARG A 190 2.69 -23.33 30.04
C ARG A 190 1.32 -23.40 29.36
N TRP A 191 0.32 -22.74 29.94
CA TRP A 191 -1.02 -22.67 29.35
C TRP A 191 -0.97 -21.94 28.02
N CYS A 192 -0.21 -20.85 27.94
CA CYS A 192 -0.07 -20.06 26.72
C CYS A 192 0.67 -20.81 25.59
N GLU A 193 1.68 -21.63 25.91
CA GLU A 193 2.27 -22.55 24.92
C GLU A 193 1.23 -23.59 24.46
N PHE A 194 0.49 -24.20 25.39
CA PHE A 194 -0.55 -25.19 25.05
C PHE A 194 -1.66 -24.60 24.16
N GLU A 195 -2.19 -23.42 24.48
CA GLU A 195 -3.16 -22.71 23.63
C GLU A 195 -2.62 -22.49 22.22
N SER A 196 -1.34 -22.12 22.10
CA SER A 196 -0.69 -21.92 20.81
C SER A 196 -0.52 -23.20 20.01
N GLU A 197 -0.21 -24.32 20.68
CA GLU A 197 -0.13 -25.64 20.06
C GLU A 197 -1.48 -26.09 19.54
N ILE A 198 -2.55 -25.94 20.33
CA ILE A 198 -3.91 -26.31 19.93
C ILE A 198 -4.38 -25.45 18.75
N ALA A 199 -4.16 -24.13 18.78
CA ALA A 199 -4.53 -23.23 17.68
C ALA A 199 -3.84 -23.63 16.36
N ILE A 200 -2.55 -23.97 16.41
CA ILE A 200 -1.80 -24.42 15.23
C ILE A 200 -2.27 -25.79 14.77
N TYR A 201 -2.47 -26.73 15.70
CA TYR A 201 -2.94 -28.08 15.40
C TYR A 201 -4.29 -28.07 14.68
N GLN A 202 -5.21 -27.23 15.15
CA GLN A 202 -6.52 -27.03 14.55
C GLN A 202 -6.50 -26.09 13.33
N GLN A 203 -5.33 -25.63 12.90
CA GLN A 203 -5.14 -24.72 11.77
C GLN A 203 -5.97 -23.45 11.86
N LYS A 204 -6.18 -22.95 13.08
CA LYS A 204 -6.91 -21.71 13.30
C LYS A 204 -6.09 -20.54 12.77
N PRO A 205 -6.73 -19.54 12.14
CA PRO A 205 -6.11 -18.25 11.88
C PRO A 205 -5.57 -17.64 13.19
N ILE A 206 -4.32 -17.19 13.16
CA ILE A 206 -3.61 -16.65 14.33
C ILE A 206 -3.39 -15.15 14.15
N ILE A 207 -3.79 -14.39 15.16
CA ILE A 207 -3.53 -12.95 15.28
C ILE A 207 -2.62 -12.76 16.49
N ILE A 208 -1.56 -11.97 16.34
CA ILE A 208 -0.60 -11.71 17.42
C ILE A 208 -0.60 -10.22 17.73
N VAL A 209 -0.86 -9.89 18.99
CA VAL A 209 -0.71 -8.54 19.55
C VAL A 209 0.37 -8.61 20.61
N VAL A 210 1.38 -7.75 20.52
CA VAL A 210 2.51 -7.73 21.44
C VAL A 210 2.36 -6.53 22.38
N LEU A 211 2.20 -6.77 23.68
CA LEU A 211 1.98 -5.71 24.68
C LEU A 211 3.26 -4.94 25.02
N GLU A 212 4.41 -5.61 24.98
CA GLU A 212 5.69 -5.04 25.37
C GLU A 212 6.83 -5.59 24.53
N GLN A 213 7.98 -4.92 24.54
CA GLN A 213 9.13 -5.40 23.79
C GLN A 213 9.68 -6.70 24.37
N ILE A 214 9.51 -7.79 23.61
CA ILE A 214 10.00 -9.12 23.93
C ILE A 214 10.87 -9.66 22.81
N LYS A 215 11.92 -10.41 23.19
CA LYS A 215 12.81 -11.05 22.22
C LYS A 215 12.05 -12.20 21.55
N ILE A 216 12.22 -12.38 20.24
CA ILE A 216 11.59 -13.49 19.48
C ILE A 216 11.92 -14.86 20.10
N LYS A 217 13.13 -15.01 20.66
CA LYS A 217 13.55 -16.24 21.37
C LYS A 217 12.72 -16.55 22.61
N SER A 218 12.03 -15.57 23.18
CA SER A 218 11.17 -15.74 24.34
C SER A 218 9.74 -16.11 23.96
N PHE A 219 9.31 -15.92 22.70
CA PHE A 219 7.96 -16.35 22.29
C PHE A 219 7.80 -17.86 22.46
N PRO A 220 6.55 -18.33 22.65
CA PRO A 220 6.21 -19.74 22.56
C PRO A 220 6.81 -20.34 21.30
N THR A 221 7.38 -21.52 21.43
CA THR A 221 8.18 -22.14 20.35
C THR A 221 7.33 -22.27 19.08
N SER A 222 6.08 -22.65 19.28
CA SER A 222 5.01 -22.74 18.29
C SER A 222 4.76 -21.45 17.50
N LEU A 223 4.87 -20.28 18.14
CA LEU A 223 4.55 -18.97 17.56
C LEU A 223 5.72 -18.27 16.87
N ARG A 224 6.98 -18.67 17.15
CA ARG A 224 8.18 -18.01 16.60
C ARG A 224 8.20 -17.92 15.07
N LYS A 225 7.62 -18.92 14.38
CA LYS A 225 7.53 -18.95 12.91
C LYS A 225 6.64 -17.85 12.34
N TYR A 226 5.60 -17.43 13.06
CA TYR A 226 4.66 -16.39 12.59
C TYR A 226 5.24 -14.98 12.74
N VAL A 227 6.05 -14.75 13.78
CA VAL A 227 6.71 -13.45 14.00
C VAL A 227 7.83 -13.21 12.99
N ARG A 228 8.62 -14.25 12.68
CA ARG A 228 9.74 -14.15 11.75
C ARG A 228 9.30 -13.84 10.30
N ASN A 229 8.12 -14.29 9.90
CA ASN A 229 7.57 -14.04 8.57
C ASN A 229 6.90 -12.66 8.42
N GLY A 230 6.61 -11.97 9.53
CA GLY A 230 6.00 -10.63 9.53
C GLY A 230 7.01 -9.47 9.51
N GLN A 231 8.31 -9.75 9.50
CA GLN A 231 9.39 -8.74 9.44
C GLN A 231 10.12 -8.70 8.09
N GLY A 232 9.51 -9.25 7.03
CA GLY A 232 10.01 -9.22 5.65
C GLY A 232 9.31 -8.18 4.80
#